data_AF-A0A8C3C0V2-F1
#
_entry.id   AF-A0A8C3C0V2-F1
#
_cell.length_a   1.000
_cell.length_b   1.000
_cell.length_c   1.000
_cell.angle_alpha   90.00
_cell.angle_beta   90.00
_cell.angle_gamma   90.00
#
_symmetry.space_group_name_H-M   'P 1'
#
loop_
_entity.id
_entity.type
_entity.pdbx_description
1 polymer ?
#
loop_
_entity_poly.entity_id
_entity_poly.type
_entity_poly.pdbx_seq_one_letter_code
_entity_poly.pdbx_strand_id
1 'polypeptide(L)'
;MKQDSTRNAAYTVDCEDYVHVIKLNSFDSGDACSLIAYGGNNYVVVWTSRFQEEDAEVEGMQYKTLRTFCHGIRVDAIAWSPETRLDVYLPR
;
A
#
# COMPACT_ATOMS: atom_id res chain seq x y z
N MET A 1 -22.97 -28.94 -2.30
CA MET A 1 -22.18 -27.81 -2.84
C MET A 1 -21.60 -27.08 -1.66
N LYS A 2 -20.29 -27.20 -1.41
CA LYS A 2 -19.61 -26.39 -0.39
C LYS A 2 -19.55 -24.96 -0.95
N GLN A 3 -20.04 -24.01 -0.18
CA GLN A 3 -19.93 -22.59 -0.48
C GLN A 3 -18.43 -22.27 -0.47
N ASP A 4 -17.87 -21.85 -1.59
CA ASP A 4 -16.51 -21.31 -1.64
C ASP A 4 -16.51 -19.98 -0.87
N SER A 5 -16.21 -20.07 0.43
CA SER A 5 -16.12 -18.93 1.36
C SER A 5 -14.92 -18.01 1.10
N THR A 6 -14.15 -18.25 0.03
CA THR A 6 -12.93 -17.52 -0.35
C THR A 6 -13.19 -16.18 -1.04
N ARG A 7 -14.44 -15.72 -1.15
CA ARG A 7 -14.79 -14.72 -2.17
C ARG A 7 -14.76 -13.24 -1.80
N ASN A 8 -14.42 -12.81 -0.59
CA ASN A 8 -14.11 -11.39 -0.31
C ASN A 8 -13.53 -11.23 1.09
N ALA A 9 -12.20 -11.38 1.24
CA ALA A 9 -11.54 -10.85 2.43
C ALA A 9 -11.53 -9.32 2.33
N ALA A 10 -11.97 -8.66 3.41
CA ALA A 10 -12.00 -7.20 3.50
C ALA A 10 -11.25 -6.79 4.76
N TYR A 11 -10.28 -5.90 4.57
CA TYR A 11 -9.45 -5.36 5.64
C TYR A 11 -9.69 -3.86 5.73
N THR A 12 -9.74 -3.35 6.96
CA THR A 12 -9.90 -1.92 7.25
C THR A 12 -8.66 -1.42 7.95
N VAL A 13 -8.19 -0.25 7.53
CA VAL A 13 -7.03 0.41 8.12
C VAL A 13 -7.41 1.84 8.51
N ASP A 14 -7.06 2.23 9.72
CA ASP A 14 -7.27 3.59 10.20
C ASP A 14 -6.32 4.56 9.48
N CYS A 15 -6.87 5.67 8.99
CA CYS A 15 -6.13 6.73 8.32
C CYS A 15 -6.29 8.04 9.10
N GLU A 16 -5.26 8.88 9.11
CA GLU A 16 -5.26 10.15 9.86
C GLU A 16 -6.27 11.18 9.32
N ASP A 17 -6.58 11.12 8.02
CA ASP A 17 -7.52 12.02 7.35
C ASP A 17 -8.19 11.29 6.15
N TYR A 18 -9.10 11.98 5.46
CA TYR A 18 -9.78 11.48 4.27
C TYR A 18 -8.82 11.00 3.19
N VAL A 19 -9.03 9.77 2.74
CA VAL A 19 -8.37 9.18 1.58
C VAL A 19 -9.19 9.48 0.33
N HIS A 20 -8.59 10.19 -0.63
CA HIS A 20 -9.22 10.53 -1.91
C HIS A 20 -8.85 9.56 -3.03
N VAL A 21 -7.65 8.97 -2.95
CA VAL A 21 -7.14 8.03 -3.94
C VAL A 21 -6.26 6.98 -3.28
N ILE A 22 -6.32 5.75 -3.78
CA ILE A 22 -5.43 4.66 -3.40
C ILE A 22 -4.90 3.99 -4.66
N LYS A 23 -3.63 3.59 -4.64
CA LYS A 23 -2.99 2.87 -5.73
C LYS A 23 -2.04 1.80 -5.20
N LEU A 24 -2.31 0.56 -5.57
CA LEU A 24 -1.38 -0.55 -5.43
C LEU A 24 -0.25 -0.41 -6.46
N ASN A 25 0.98 -0.65 -6.03
CA ASN A 25 2.10 -0.80 -6.94
C ASN A 25 1.98 -2.15 -7.66
N SER A 26 1.98 -2.12 -8.99
CA SER A 26 1.92 -3.33 -9.81
C SER A 26 3.30 -3.80 -10.29
N PHE A 27 4.36 -3.07 -9.94
CA PHE A 27 5.74 -3.38 -10.33
C PHE A 27 6.45 -4.10 -9.20
N ASP A 28 7.41 -4.95 -9.56
CA ASP A 28 8.34 -5.53 -8.61
C ASP A 28 9.17 -4.43 -7.94
N SER A 29 9.15 -4.40 -6.61
CA SER A 29 9.84 -3.40 -5.80
C SER A 29 11.12 -3.91 -5.15
N GLY A 30 11.50 -5.17 -5.40
CA GLY A 30 12.67 -5.82 -4.79
C GLY A 30 12.44 -6.28 -3.34
N ASP A 31 11.20 -6.23 -2.85
CA ASP A 31 10.79 -6.72 -1.53
C ASP A 31 9.59 -7.67 -1.67
N ALA A 32 9.44 -8.60 -0.73
CA ALA A 32 8.31 -9.53 -0.70
C ALA A 32 6.97 -8.85 -0.31
N CYS A 33 7.02 -7.64 0.26
CA CYS A 33 5.83 -6.87 0.59
C CYS A 33 5.28 -6.13 -0.64
N SER A 34 3.96 -6.08 -0.75
CA SER A 34 3.28 -5.21 -1.70
C SER A 34 3.40 -3.74 -1.25
N LEU A 35 3.47 -2.82 -2.22
CA LEU A 35 3.47 -1.37 -1.94
C LEU A 35 2.10 -0.77 -2.22
N ILE A 36 1.60 0.02 -1.27
CA ILE A 36 0.35 0.78 -1.39
C ILE A 36 0.67 2.25 -1.18
N ALA A 37 0.10 3.11 -2.02
CA ALA A 37 0.09 4.54 -1.80
C ALA A 37 -1.34 5.03 -1.69
N TYR A 38 -1.61 5.90 -0.72
CA TYR A 38 -2.86 6.62 -0.66
C TYR A 38 -2.63 8.12 -0.51
N GLY A 39 -3.52 8.89 -1.12
CA GLY A 39 -3.48 10.34 -1.19
C GLY A 39 -4.58 10.98 -0.37
N GLY A 40 -4.20 11.92 0.48
CA GLY A 40 -5.11 12.69 1.33
C GLY A 40 -5.28 14.14 0.86
N ASN A 41 -5.67 15.01 1.79
CA ASN A 41 -5.92 16.43 1.52
C ASN A 41 -4.66 17.25 1.21
N ASN A 42 -3.50 16.84 1.71
CA ASN A 42 -2.25 17.58 1.54
C ASN A 42 -0.99 16.70 1.61
N TYR A 43 -1.17 15.37 1.57
CA TYR A 43 -0.11 14.40 1.72
C TYR A 43 -0.34 13.14 0.87
N VAL A 44 0.75 12.43 0.57
CA VAL A 44 0.75 11.05 0.10
C VAL A 44 1.46 10.19 1.14
N VAL A 45 0.88 9.04 1.48
CA VAL A 45 1.56 8.05 2.34
C VAL A 45 1.83 6.80 1.54
N VAL A 46 3.04 6.26 1.71
CA VAL A 46 3.48 4.98 1.13
C VAL A 46 3.63 3.95 2.23
N TRP A 47 2.98 2.81 2.04
CA TRP A 47 2.94 1.66 2.93
C TRP A 47 3.52 0.42 2.27
N THR A 48 4.17 -0.44 3.06
CA THR A 48 4.26 -1.86 2.75
C THR A 48 3.02 -2.57 3.29
N SER A 49 2.52 -3.57 2.57
CA SER A 49 1.42 -4.42 3.00
C SER A 49 1.73 -5.90 2.73
N ARG A 50 1.23 -6.77 3.62
CA ARG A 50 1.15 -8.22 3.40
C ARG A 50 -0.25 -8.70 3.75
N PHE A 51 -0.78 -9.58 2.93
CA PHE A 51 -2.11 -10.16 3.07
C PHE A 51 -2.00 -11.64 3.37
N GLN A 52 -2.84 -12.16 4.26
CA GLN A 52 -2.90 -13.59 4.60
C GLN A 52 -3.14 -14.48 3.36
N GLU A 53 -3.82 -13.94 2.34
CA GLU A 53 -4.05 -14.63 1.07
C GLU A 53 -2.78 -14.86 0.25
N GLU A 54 -1.75 -14.02 0.48
CA GLU A 54 -0.47 -14.03 -0.25
C GLU A 54 0.67 -14.60 0.61
N ASP A 55 0.58 -14.45 1.94
CA ASP A 55 1.59 -14.85 2.91
C ASP A 55 0.93 -15.63 4.07
N ALA A 56 1.15 -16.95 4.10
CA ALA A 56 0.58 -17.84 5.11
C ALA A 56 1.12 -17.60 6.54
N GLU A 57 2.22 -16.84 6.68
CA GLU A 57 2.76 -16.43 7.99
C GLU A 57 2.03 -15.22 8.58
N VAL A 58 1.17 -14.55 7.80
CA VAL A 58 0.40 -13.38 8.22
C VAL A 58 -1.02 -13.77 8.60
N GLU A 59 -1.46 -13.38 9.80
CA GLU A 59 -2.86 -13.44 10.19
C GLU A 59 -3.55 -12.12 9.84
N GLY A 60 -4.51 -12.15 8.92
CA GLY A 60 -5.20 -10.97 8.41
C GLY A 60 -4.37 -10.11 7.45
N MET A 61 -4.21 -8.83 7.77
CA MET A 61 -3.40 -7.88 6.98
C MET A 61 -2.39 -7.20 7.88
N GLN A 62 -1.13 -7.21 7.47
CA GLN A 62 -0.07 -6.41 8.09
C GLN A 62 0.30 -5.25 7.17
N TYR A 63 0.46 -4.07 7.74
CA TYR A 63 0.94 -2.91 7.00
C TYR A 63 1.90 -2.08 7.85
N LYS A 64 2.77 -1.33 7.17
CA LYS A 64 3.72 -0.43 7.82
C LYS A 64 3.94 0.82 6.99
N THR A 65 3.89 1.97 7.65
CA THR A 65 4.24 3.25 7.03
C THR A 65 5.72 3.31 6.71
N LEU A 66 6.06 3.45 5.43
CA LEU A 66 7.43 3.71 4.98
C LEU A 66 7.75 5.20 4.98
N ARG A 67 6.85 6.00 4.40
CA ARG A 67 7.06 7.44 4.24
C ARG A 67 5.76 8.19 4.03
N THR A 68 5.73 9.41 4.57
CA THR A 68 4.70 10.41 4.29
C THR A 68 5.35 11.59 3.57
N PHE A 69 4.75 11.99 2.45
CA PHE A 69 5.16 13.14 1.65
C PHE A 69 4.10 14.23 1.81
N CYS A 70 4.44 15.30 2.53
CA CYS A 70 3.56 16.46 2.69
C CYS A 70 3.85 17.49 1.61
N HIS A 71 2.87 17.81 0.76
CA HIS A 71 3.04 18.75 -0.35
C HIS A 71 1.95 19.84 -0.43
N GLY A 72 1.02 19.89 0.54
CA GLY A 72 0.15 21.05 0.76
C GLY A 72 -1.09 21.15 -0.13
N ILE A 73 -1.32 20.19 -1.03
CA ILE A 73 -2.47 20.18 -1.95
C ILE A 73 -3.12 18.79 -2.00
N ARG A 74 -4.41 18.74 -2.34
CA ARG A 74 -5.16 17.47 -2.41
C ARG A 74 -4.61 16.57 -3.51
N VAL A 75 -4.54 15.28 -3.22
CA VAL A 75 -4.09 14.26 -4.18
C VAL A 75 -5.31 13.66 -4.87
N ASP A 76 -5.45 13.90 -6.17
CA ASP A 76 -6.55 13.34 -6.97
C ASP A 76 -6.17 12.07 -7.73
N ALA A 77 -4.87 11.85 -7.98
CA ALA A 77 -4.37 10.70 -8.72
C ALA A 77 -2.97 10.28 -8.24
N ILE A 78 -2.70 8.98 -8.27
CA ILE A 78 -1.38 8.40 -8.00
C ILE A 78 -1.05 7.39 -9.09
N ALA A 79 0.19 7.44 -9.58
CA ALA A 79 0.77 6.43 -10.46
C ALA A 79 2.13 6.02 -9.93
N TRP A 80 2.45 4.74 -10.06
CA TRP A 80 3.74 4.18 -9.71
C TRP A 80 4.66 4.18 -10.92
N SER A 81 5.95 4.41 -10.68
CA SER A 81 7.00 4.25 -11.68
C SER A 81 7.51 2.81 -11.63
N PRO A 82 7.80 2.15 -12.77
CA PRO A 82 8.49 0.85 -12.77
C PRO A 82 9.85 0.86 -12.06
N GLU A 83 10.44 2.04 -11.86
CA GLU A 83 11.70 2.28 -11.18
C GLU A 83 11.56 2.37 -9.64
N THR A 84 10.34 2.34 -9.10
CA THR A 84 10.13 2.33 -7.64
C THR A 84 10.70 1.06 -7.03
N ARG A 85 11.64 1.22 -6.09
CA ARG A 85 12.34 0.11 -5.44
C ARG A 85 12.57 0.35 -3.94
N LEU A 86 12.62 -0.73 -3.18
CA LEU A 86 12.97 -0.74 -1.75
C LEU A 86 14.37 -1.32 -1.48
N ASP A 87 14.91 -2.08 -2.43
CA ASP A 87 16.21 -2.75 -2.33
C ASP A 87 17.40 -1.90 -2.82
N VAL A 88 17.13 -0.75 -3.44
CA VAL A 88 18.16 0.18 -3.91
C VAL A 88 18.57 1.14 -2.80
N TYR A 89 19.81 1.02 -2.38
CA TYR A 89 20.44 1.99 -1.49
C TYR A 89 20.74 3.27 -2.27
N LEU A 90 19.95 4.33 -2.05
CA LEU A 90 20.33 5.67 -2.52
C LEU A 90 21.31 6.29 -1.50
N PRO A 91 22.51 6.74 -1.93
CA PRO A 91 23.38 7.52 -1.06
C PRO A 91 22.65 8.81 -0.63
N ARG A 92 22.70 9.11 0.67
CA ARG A 92 22.13 10.34 1.25
C ARG A 92 22.92 11.58 0.92
#